data_AF-A0A7L1WWF1-F1
#
_entry.id   AF-A0A7L1WWF1-F1
#
_cell.length_a   1.000
_cell.length_b   1.000
_cell.length_c   1.000
_cell.angle_alpha   90.00
_cell.angle_beta   90.00
_cell.angle_gamma   90.00
#
_symmetry.space_group_name_H-M   'P 1'
#
loop_
_entity.id
_entity.type
_entity.pdbx_description
1 polymer ?
#
loop_
_entity_poly.entity_id
_entity_poly.type
_entity_poly.pdbx_seq_one_letter_code
_entity_poly.pdbx_strand_id
1 'polypeptide(L)' 'QFWHKSCFHCETCKMTLNMKNYKGYEKTPICSGHYPKQSFTMVADTPENLRLKQQSELQSQ' A
#
# COMPACT_ATOMS: atom_id res chain seq x y z
N GLN A 1 3.86 10.02 -20.96
CA GLN A 1 2.56 10.23 -20.28
C GLN A 1 2.60 11.63 -19.67
N PHE A 2 1.79 12.57 -20.16
CA PHE A 2 1.72 13.93 -19.62
C PHE A 2 0.37 14.11 -18.92
N TRP A 3 0.41 14.39 -17.62
CA TRP A 3 -0.78 14.73 -16.85
C TRP A 3 -1.02 16.23 -17.00
N HIS A 4 -2.04 16.61 -17.76
CA HIS A 4 -2.48 18.01 -17.79
C HIS A 4 -2.99 18.42 -16.41
N LYS A 5 -2.78 19.68 -16.01
CA LYS A 5 -3.26 20.19 -14.70
C LYS A 5 -4.76 19.97 -14.48
N SER A 6 -5.56 20.10 -15.54
CA SER A 6 -7.00 19.89 -15.54
C SER A 6 -7.43 18.42 -15.66
N CYS A 7 -6.50 17.48 -15.83
CA CYS A 7 -6.82 16.06 -15.92
C CYS A 7 -6.34 15.28 -14.68
N PHE A 8 -5.58 15.94 -13.80
CA PHE A 8 -4.95 15.28 -12.66
C PHE A 8 -5.80 15.46 -11.41
N HIS A 9 -6.76 14.56 -11.22
CA HIS A 9 -7.72 14.60 -10.11
C HIS A 9 -7.69 13.28 -9.34
N CYS A 10 -7.94 13.33 -8.04
CA CYS A 10 -8.09 12.12 -7.24
C CYS A 10 -9.31 11.33 -7.71
N GLU A 11 -9.16 10.03 -7.94
CA GLU A 11 -10.28 9.20 -8.42
C GLU A 11 -11.45 9.17 -7.43
N THR A 12 -11.16 9.16 -6.13
CA THR A 12 -12.16 9.10 -5.04
C THR A 12 -12.89 10.42 -4.80
N CYS A 13 -12.18 11.54 -4.62
CA CYS A 13 -12.80 12.82 -4.24
C CYS A 13 -12.78 13.89 -5.33
N LYS A 14 -12.28 13.57 -6.52
CA LYS A 14 -12.20 14.47 -7.69
C LYS A 14 -11.46 15.80 -7.45
N MET A 15 -10.74 15.93 -6.33
CA MET A 15 -9.89 17.08 -6.05
C MET A 15 -8.67 17.10 -6.97
N THR A 16 -8.28 18.29 -7.46
CA THR A 16 -7.08 18.45 -8.30
C THR A 16 -5.83 18.12 -7.50
N LEU A 17 -5.02 17.23 -8.05
CA LEU A 17 -3.75 16.81 -7.51
C LEU A 17 -2.60 17.60 -8.14
N ASN A 18 -1.46 17.54 -7.50
CA ASN A 18 -0.19 18.08 -7.94
C ASN A 18 0.91 17.05 -7.65
N MET A 19 2.10 17.28 -8.19
CA MET A 19 3.21 16.32 -8.05
C MET A 19 3.66 16.08 -6.60
N LYS A 20 3.26 16.96 -5.65
CA LYS A 20 3.62 16.85 -4.23
C LYS A 20 2.60 16.04 -3.41
N ASN A 21 1.31 16.07 -3.77
CA ASN A 21 0.23 15.45 -3.00
C ASN A 21 -0.39 14.20 -3.65
N TYR A 22 0.02 13.85 -4.87
CA TYR A 22 -0.42 12.65 -5.57
C TYR A 22 0.29 11.39 -5.05
N LYS A 23 -0.47 10.30 -5.01
CA LYS A 23 0.02 8.93 -4.90
C LYS A 23 -0.66 8.08 -5.97
N GLY A 24 0.11 7.22 -6.65
CA GLY A 24 -0.44 6.27 -7.62
C GLY A 24 -0.86 4.99 -6.92
N TYR A 25 -2.10 4.56 -7.12
CA TYR A 25 -2.61 3.27 -6.65
C TYR A 25 -3.41 2.61 -7.78
N GLU A 26 -3.11 1.35 -8.09
CA GLU A 26 -3.77 0.60 -9.18
C GLU A 26 -3.83 1.35 -10.52
N LYS A 27 -2.73 2.05 -10.88
CA LYS A 27 -2.59 2.89 -12.09
C LYS A 27 -3.50 4.12 -12.12
N THR A 28 -4.17 4.47 -11.01
CA THR A 28 -5.02 5.65 -10.88
C THR A 28 -4.43 6.68 -9.90
N PRO A 29 -4.69 7.98 -10.12
CA PRO A 29 -4.29 9.04 -9.21
C PRO A 29 -5.19 9.15 -7.98
N ILE A 30 -4.57 9.09 -6.79
CA ILE A 30 -5.24 9.16 -5.49
C ILE A 30 -4.55 10.23 -4.61
N CYS A 31 -5.30 10.92 -3.76
CA CYS A 31 -4.72 11.86 -2.78
C CYS A 31 -4.14 11.12 -1.58
N SER A 32 -3.25 11.76 -0.81
CA SER A 32 -2.67 11.17 0.41
C SER A 32 -3.70 10.66 1.43
N GLY A 33 -4.87 11.28 1.51
CA GLY A 33 -5.96 10.87 2.41
C GLY A 33 -6.70 9.60 1.98
N HIS A 34 -6.75 9.34 0.67
CA HIS A 34 -7.41 8.16 0.11
C HIS A 34 -6.43 7.06 -0.31
N TYR A 35 -5.13 7.28 -0.13
CA TYR A 35 -4.13 6.25 -0.40
C TYR A 35 -4.30 5.10 0.62
N PRO A 36 -4.55 3.87 0.17
CA PRO A 36 -4.75 2.74 1.07
C PRO A 36 -3.52 2.55 1.96
N LYS A 37 -3.70 2.75 3.26
CA LYS A 37 -2.66 2.43 4.23
C LYS A 37 -2.74 0.94 4.51
N GLN A 38 -1.73 0.19 4.08
CA GLN A 38 -1.56 -1.18 4.52
C GLN A 38 -1.21 -1.14 6.01
N SER A 39 -2.20 -1.39 6.86
CA SER A 39 -1.94 -1.73 8.26
C SER A 39 -1.30 -3.10 8.28
N PHE A 40 -0.23 -3.27 9.07
CA PHE A 40 0.29 -4.60 9.36
C PHE A 40 -0.82 -5.39 10.03
N THR A 41 -1.41 -6.34 9.31
CA THR A 41 -2.30 -7.32 9.92
C THR A 41 -1.42 -8.17 10.83
N MET A 42 -1.74 -8.21 12.13
CA MET A 42 -1.13 -9.19 13.01
C MET A 42 -1.41 -10.56 12.42
N VAL A 43 -0.35 -11.26 11.99
CA VAL A 43 -0.49 -12.66 11.60
C VAL A 43 -0.86 -13.39 12.88
N ALA A 44 -2.04 -13.98 12.93
CA ALA A 44 -2.43 -14.79 14.08
C ALA A 44 -1.38 -15.89 14.29
N ASP A 45 -0.94 -16.06 15.53
CA ASP A 45 -0.07 -17.15 15.95
C ASP A 45 -0.84 -18.47 15.85
N THR A 46 -0.98 -18.97 14.62
CA THR A 46 -1.46 -20.33 14.37
C THR A 46 -0.36 -21.31 14.79
N PRO A 47 -0.71 -22.52 15.26
CA PRO A 47 0.28 -23.55 15.57
C PRO A 47 1.22 -23.87 14.40
N GLU A 48 0.79 -23.60 13.16
CA GLU A 48 1.61 -23.74 11.96
C GLU A 48 2.70 -22.66 11.85
N ASN A 49 2.41 -21.40 12.18
CA ASN A 49 3.41 -20.32 12.19
C ASN A 49 4.51 -20.55 13.23
N LEU A 50 4.17 -21.09 14.40
CA LEU A 50 5.16 -21.46 15.42
C LEU A 50 6.10 -22.56 14.92
N ARG A 51 5.54 -23.59 14.28
CA ARG A 51 6.33 -24.69 13.70
C ARG A 51 7.30 -24.19 12.62
N LEU A 52 6.84 -23.31 11.72
CA LEU A 52 7.67 -22.73 10.66
C LEU A 52 8.83 -21.92 11.23
N LYS A 53 8.59 -21.13 12.28
CA LYS A 53 9.64 -20.36 12.97
C LYS A 53 10.71 -21.28 13.55
N GLN A 54 10.32 -22.30 14.31
CA GLN A 54 11.26 -23.24 14.92
C GLN A 54 12.08 -23.99 13.85
N GLN A 55 11.46 -24.37 12.74
CA GLN A 55 12.16 -25.01 11.62
C GLN A 55 13.18 -24.06 10.98
N SER A 56 12.85 -22.78 10.79
CA SER A 56 13.80 -21.80 10.22
C SER A 56 15.01 -21.52 11.13
N GLU A 57 14.83 -21.52 12.44
CA GLU A 57 15.92 -21.35 13.42
C GLU A 57 16.90 -22.52 13.39
N LEU A 58 16.40 -23.75 13.23
CA LEU A 58 17.21 -24.97 13.15
C LEU A 58 17.99 -25.09 11.83
N GLN A 59 17.46 -24.54 10.73
CA GLN A 59 18.08 -24.61 9.40
C GLN A 59 19.12 -23.50 9.14
N SER A 60 19.25 -22.54 10.06
CA SER A 60 20.20 -21.43 9.92
C SER A 60 21.59 -21.70 10.54
N GLN A 61 21.88 -22.96 10.91
CA GLN A 61 23.15 -23.42 11.49
C GLN A 61 24.06 -24.06 10.43
#